data_AF-A0A7V5DXF7-F1
#
_entry.id   AF-A0A7V5DXF7-F1
#
_cell.length_a   1.000
_cell.length_b   1.000
_cell.length_c   1.000
_cell.angle_alpha   90.00
_cell.angle_beta   90.00
_cell.angle_gamma   90.00
#
_symmetry.space_group_name_H-M   'P 1'
#
loop_
_entity.id
_entity.type
_entity.pdbx_description
1 polymer ?
#
loop_
_entity_poly.entity_id
_entity_poly.type
_entity_poly.pdbx_seq_one_letter_code
_entity_poly.pdbx_strand_id
1 'polypeptide(L)'
;LLHDIGKALPGEHEINSVEILKKEGYPWLAEIVCHSYPYEILLLRGIKRPEYLPTSLENKIVIYADYLIDPDGNSTTMEERIQEIKTRKKDQLQRMEALTLAEPRLFRLRDELEALLKERA
;
A
#
# COMPACT_ATOMS: atom_id res chain seq x y z
N LEU A 1 -11.72 -1.45 -5.01
CA LEU A 1 -12.46 -0.39 -5.75
C LEU A 1 -12.33 0.98 -5.08
N LEU A 2 -12.66 1.13 -3.79
CA LEU A 2 -12.52 2.42 -3.09
C LEU A 2 -11.09 2.75 -2.64
N HIS A 3 -10.15 1.80 -2.70
CA HIS A 3 -8.78 2.03 -2.25
C HIS A 3 -8.04 3.09 -3.06
N ASP A 4 -8.48 3.29 -4.31
CA ASP A 4 -7.93 4.23 -5.27
C ASP A 4 -8.77 5.51 -5.48
N ILE A 5 -9.80 5.76 -4.66
CA ILE A 5 -10.69 6.93 -4.84
C ILE A 5 -9.93 8.27 -4.80
N GLY A 6 -8.80 8.30 -4.08
CA GLY A 6 -7.91 9.46 -3.99
C GLY A 6 -7.16 9.82 -5.27
N LYS A 7 -7.17 8.98 -6.32
CA LYS A 7 -6.50 9.25 -7.61
C LYS A 7 -7.08 10.47 -8.34
N ALA A 8 -8.31 10.87 -8.00
CA ALA A 8 -8.94 12.07 -8.55
C ALA A 8 -8.30 13.39 -8.06
N LEU A 9 -7.47 13.34 -7.01
CA LEU A 9 -6.83 14.50 -6.40
C LEU A 9 -5.31 14.45 -6.62
N PRO A 10 -4.63 15.61 -6.76
CA PRO A 10 -3.18 15.65 -6.84
C PRO A 10 -2.52 15.19 -5.53
N GLY A 11 -1.29 14.66 -5.63
CA GLY A 11 -0.51 14.22 -4.48
C GLY A 11 -0.50 12.71 -4.28
N GLU A 12 -0.43 12.27 -3.03
CA GLU A 12 -0.41 10.85 -2.66
C GLU A 12 -1.84 10.33 -2.58
N HIS A 13 -2.22 9.48 -3.53
CA HIS A 13 -3.61 9.03 -3.66
C HIS A 13 -4.05 8.18 -2.47
N GLU A 14 -3.13 7.47 -1.81
CA GLU A 14 -3.42 6.67 -0.62
C GLU A 14 -3.86 7.55 0.56
N ILE A 15 -3.17 8.68 0.76
CA ILE A 15 -3.53 9.67 1.77
C ILE A 15 -4.86 10.34 1.40
N ASN A 16 -5.02 10.72 0.13
CA ASN A 16 -6.26 11.32 -0.35
C ASN A 16 -7.46 10.36 -0.18
N SER A 17 -7.31 9.06 -0.45
CA SER A 17 -8.35 8.05 -0.24
C SER A 17 -8.81 7.99 1.22
N VAL A 18 -7.86 7.98 2.16
CA VAL A 18 -8.14 7.98 3.61
C VAL A 18 -8.92 9.22 4.02
N GLU A 19 -8.48 10.40 3.59
CA GLU A 19 -9.11 11.67 3.96
C GLU A 19 -10.50 11.83 3.37
N ILE A 20 -10.72 11.40 2.11
CA ILE A 20 -12.04 11.37 1.48
C ILE A 20 -13.00 10.50 2.30
N LEU A 21 -12.63 9.26 2.61
CA LEU A 21 -13.52 8.33 3.31
C LEU A 21 -13.85 8.80 4.72
N LYS A 22 -12.89 9.39 5.44
CA LYS A 22 -13.16 10.01 6.75
C LYS A 22 -14.18 11.15 6.63
N LYS A 23 -14.02 12.02 5.63
CA LYS A 23 -14.92 13.15 5.39
C LYS A 23 -16.33 12.71 5.03
N GLU A 24 -16.47 11.63 4.25
CA GLU A 24 -17.75 11.08 3.83
C GLU A 24 -18.42 10.20 4.91
N GLY A 25 -17.84 10.09 6.11
CA GLY A 25 -18.44 9.37 7.24
C GLY A 25 -18.13 7.87 7.27
N TYR A 26 -17.08 7.42 6.58
CA TYR A 26 -16.64 6.02 6.53
C TYR A 26 -15.22 5.80 7.11
N PRO A 27 -14.96 6.14 8.38
CA PRO A 27 -13.63 6.02 8.98
C PRO A 27 -13.12 4.56 9.03
N TRP A 28 -14.02 3.59 9.21
CA TRP A 28 -13.68 2.17 9.20
C TRP A 28 -13.18 1.69 7.82
N LEU A 29 -13.72 2.25 6.72
CA LEU A 29 -13.18 1.99 5.38
C LEU A 29 -11.83 2.66 5.19
N ALA A 30 -11.64 3.86 5.76
CA ALA A 30 -10.38 4.60 5.68
C ALA A 30 -9.20 3.77 6.24
N GLU A 31 -9.42 3.01 7.32
CA GLU A 31 -8.44 2.10 7.91
C GLU A 31 -8.08 0.92 7.00
N ILE A 32 -8.99 0.50 6.12
CA ILE A 32 -8.82 -0.66 5.22
C ILE A 32 -8.16 -0.27 3.90
N VAL A 33 -8.36 0.96 3.43
CA VAL A 33 -7.92 1.38 2.09
C VAL A 33 -6.50 1.95 2.02
N CYS A 34 -5.90 2.28 3.16
CA CYS A 34 -4.54 2.81 3.21
C CYS A 34 -3.55 1.73 2.78
N HIS A 35 -3.14 1.74 1.52
CA HIS A 35 -2.30 0.67 0.95
C HIS A 35 -0.88 1.16 0.68
N SER A 36 0.04 0.24 0.37
CA SER A 36 1.40 0.56 -0.08
C SER A 36 2.31 1.18 1.02
N TYR A 37 2.99 2.30 0.73
CA TYR A 37 4.01 2.92 1.58
C TYR A 37 3.84 4.43 1.88
N PRO A 38 2.62 4.95 2.15
CA PRO A 38 2.40 6.35 2.51
C PRO A 38 3.07 6.73 3.84
N TYR A 39 3.13 5.80 4.80
CA TYR A 39 3.85 6.01 6.06
C TYR A 39 5.33 6.33 5.81
N GLU A 40 6.01 5.54 4.97
CA GLU A 40 7.43 5.75 4.65
C GLU A 40 7.66 7.06 3.89
N ILE A 41 6.73 7.46 3.01
CA ILE A 41 6.78 8.78 2.35
C ILE A 41 6.72 9.92 3.38
N LEU A 42 5.83 9.83 4.37
CA LEU A 42 5.72 10.82 5.44
C LEU A 42 6.92 10.79 6.39
N LEU A 43 7.45 9.61 6.68
CA LEU A 43 8.61 9.42 7.53
C LEU A 43 9.84 10.13 6.97
N LEU A 44 10.08 10.04 5.66
CA LEU A 44 11.15 10.77 4.98
C LEU A 44 11.02 12.30 5.05
N ARG A 45 9.79 12.80 5.28
CA ARG A 45 9.52 14.23 5.51
C ARG A 45 9.63 14.62 6.99
N GLY A 46 10.06 13.71 7.86
CA GLY A 46 10.13 13.91 9.31
C GLY A 46 8.77 13.83 10.01
N ILE A 47 7.72 13.34 9.34
CA ILE A 47 6.36 13.28 9.85
C ILE A 47 6.03 11.84 10.26
N LYS A 48 5.85 11.60 11.55
CA LYS A 48 5.45 10.29 12.08
C LYS A 48 3.92 10.21 12.18
N ARG A 49 3.32 9.41 11.31
CA ARG A 49 1.87 9.17 11.24
C ARG A 49 1.59 7.66 11.19
N PRO A 50 1.80 6.93 12.30
CA PRO A 50 1.66 5.48 12.33
C PRO A 50 0.27 4.98 11.95
N GLU A 51 -0.75 5.84 11.96
CA GLU A 51 -2.09 5.54 11.44
C GLU A 51 -2.13 5.17 9.95
N TYR A 52 -1.07 5.48 9.17
CA TYR A 52 -0.94 5.05 7.77
C TYR A 52 -0.20 3.70 7.59
N LEU A 53 0.14 3.01 8.68
CA LEU A 53 0.67 1.65 8.62
C LEU A 53 -0.47 0.64 8.54
N PRO A 54 -0.27 -0.47 7.81
CA PRO A 54 -1.26 -1.54 7.78
C PRO A 54 -1.25 -2.35 9.07
N THR A 55 -2.28 -2.18 9.87
CA THR A 55 -2.41 -2.82 11.19
C THR A 55 -3.48 -3.91 11.22
N SER A 56 -4.57 -3.77 10.48
CA SER A 56 -5.65 -4.76 10.40
C SER A 56 -5.37 -5.85 9.36
N LEU A 57 -5.97 -7.04 9.56
CA LEU A 57 -5.87 -8.14 8.60
C LEU A 57 -6.50 -7.75 7.25
N GLU A 58 -7.65 -7.07 7.29
CA GLU A 58 -8.38 -6.60 6.12
C GLU A 58 -7.53 -5.65 5.27
N ASN A 59 -6.82 -4.71 5.90
CA ASN A 59 -5.94 -3.79 5.19
C ASN A 59 -4.74 -4.52 4.58
N LYS A 60 -4.15 -5.48 5.31
CA LYS A 60 -3.09 -6.34 4.78
C LYS A 60 -3.55 -7.13 3.56
N ILE A 61 -4.75 -7.70 3.60
CA ILE A 61 -5.35 -8.44 2.47
C ILE A 61 -5.51 -7.51 1.26
N VAL A 62 -5.99 -6.27 1.44
CA VAL A 62 -6.12 -5.30 0.36
C VAL A 62 -4.75 -5.01 -0.29
N ILE A 63 -3.71 -4.78 0.51
CA ILE A 63 -2.35 -4.54 0.00
C ILE A 63 -1.85 -5.75 -0.79
N TYR A 64 -1.98 -6.95 -0.23
CA TYR A 64 -1.53 -8.18 -0.87
C TYR A 64 -2.24 -8.39 -2.20
N ALA A 65 -3.58 -8.29 -2.22
CA ALA A 65 -4.36 -8.46 -3.44
C ALA A 65 -4.02 -7.41 -4.51
N ASP A 66 -3.80 -6.15 -4.13
CA ASP A 66 -3.41 -5.08 -5.06
C ASP A 66 -2.03 -5.32 -5.69
N TYR A 67 -1.11 -5.95 -4.94
CA TYR A 67 0.22 -6.28 -5.45
C TYR A 67 0.27 -7.53 -6.33
N LEU A 68 -0.74 -8.40 -6.28
CA LEU A 68 -0.81 -9.60 -7.12
C LEU A 68 -1.37 -9.32 -8.53
N ILE A 69 -1.72 -8.07 -8.84
CA ILE A 69 -2.21 -7.66 -10.15
C ILE A 69 -1.31 -6.55 -10.71
N ASP A 70 -0.77 -6.76 -11.90
CA ASP A 70 0.06 -5.79 -12.62
C ASP A 70 -0.79 -4.63 -13.21
N PRO A 71 -0.20 -3.58 -13.83
CA PRO A 71 -0.98 -2.50 -14.42
C PRO A 71 -1.85 -2.91 -15.61
N ASP A 72 -1.50 -4.00 -16.28
CA ASP A 72 -2.19 -4.54 -17.45
C ASP A 72 -3.33 -5.51 -17.05
N GLY A 73 -3.47 -5.80 -15.76
CA GLY A 73 -4.49 -6.66 -15.19
C GLY A 73 -4.11 -8.15 -15.11
N ASN A 74 -2.85 -8.50 -15.36
CA ASN A 74 -2.38 -9.88 -15.25
C ASN A 74 -1.97 -10.21 -13.81
N SER A 75 -2.11 -11.49 -13.46
CA SER A 75 -1.58 -12.01 -12.21
C SER A 75 -0.05 -11.91 -12.18
N THR A 76 0.49 -11.49 -11.05
CA THR A 76 1.93 -11.35 -10.80
C THR A 76 2.26 -11.72 -9.35
N THR A 77 3.54 -11.70 -9.00
CA THR A 77 4.02 -11.84 -7.62
C THR A 77 4.32 -10.48 -7.00
N MET A 78 4.37 -10.42 -5.66
CA MET A 78 4.76 -9.19 -4.97
C MET A 78 6.19 -8.77 -5.33
N GLU A 79 7.11 -9.71 -5.53
CA GLU A 79 8.49 -9.47 -5.98
C GLU A 79 8.54 -8.79 -7.33
N GLU A 80 7.87 -9.35 -8.33
CA GLU A 80 7.79 -8.79 -9.68
C GLU A 80 7.16 -7.41 -9.65
N ARG A 81 6.06 -7.24 -8.89
CA ARG A 81 5.39 -5.97 -8.70
C ARG A 81 6.28 -4.91 -8.08
N ILE A 82 6.99 -5.23 -7.00
CA ILE A 82 7.94 -4.31 -6.36
C ILE A 82 9.04 -3.92 -7.35
N GLN A 83 9.58 -4.87 -8.11
CA GLN A 83 10.63 -4.60 -9.09
C GLN A 83 10.14 -3.74 -10.27
N GLU A 84 8.91 -3.94 -10.73
CA GLU A 84 8.26 -3.11 -11.74
C GLU A 84 8.04 -1.67 -11.21
N ILE A 85 7.56 -1.52 -9.98
CA ILE A 85 7.44 -0.20 -9.34
C ILE A 85 8.81 0.49 -9.25
N LYS A 86 9.86 -0.23 -8.81
CA LYS A 86 11.25 0.28 -8.75
C LYS A 86 11.72 0.76 -10.13
N THR A 87 11.42 0.01 -11.18
CA THR A 87 11.81 0.34 -12.55
C THR A 87 11.09 1.59 -13.05
N ARG A 88 9.77 1.68 -12.85
CA ARG A 88 8.95 2.83 -13.28
C ARG A 88 9.24 4.10 -12.51
N LYS A 89 9.58 3.99 -11.23
CA LYS A 89 9.82 5.12 -10.33
C LYS A 89 11.30 5.43 -10.11
N LYS A 90 12.22 4.83 -10.89
CA LYS A 90 13.68 4.95 -10.70
C LYS A 90 14.19 6.41 -10.58
N ASP A 91 13.58 7.33 -11.30
CA ASP A 91 13.98 8.75 -11.33
C ASP A 91 13.30 9.58 -10.21
N GLN A 92 12.40 8.98 -9.43
CA GLN A 92 11.69 9.60 -8.32
C GLN A 92 12.39 9.26 -6.99
N LEU A 93 13.52 9.91 -6.73
CA LEU A 93 14.44 9.58 -5.61
C LEU A 93 13.71 9.38 -4.26
N GLN A 94 12.86 10.33 -3.84
CA GLN A 94 12.11 10.22 -2.58
C GLN A 94 11.16 9.02 -2.55
N ARG A 95 10.51 8.69 -3.69
CA ARG A 95 9.62 7.54 -3.75
C ARG A 95 10.38 6.21 -3.73
N MET A 96 11.56 6.18 -4.34
CA MET A 96 12.44 5.02 -4.32
C MET A 96 12.99 4.76 -2.93
N GLU A 97 13.39 5.81 -2.22
CA GLU A 97 13.81 5.72 -0.82
C GLU A 97 12.67 5.21 0.07
N ALA A 98 11.46 5.76 -0.10
CA ALA A 98 10.28 5.30 0.68
C ALA A 98 9.95 3.84 0.40
N LEU A 99 9.99 3.42 -0.88
CA LEU A 99 9.76 2.02 -1.25
C LEU A 99 10.83 1.09 -0.65
N THR A 100 12.09 1.52 -0.65
CA THR A 100 13.20 0.74 -0.08
C THR A 100 13.03 0.55 1.43
N LEU A 101 12.54 1.58 2.13
CA LEU A 101 12.20 1.47 3.56
C LEU A 101 10.99 0.56 3.81
N ALA A 102 10.02 0.57 2.91
CA ALA A 102 8.79 -0.21 3.05
C ALA A 102 8.95 -1.69 2.67
N GLU A 103 9.87 -2.01 1.77
CA GLU A 103 10.03 -3.35 1.18
C GLU A 103 10.12 -4.48 2.23
N PRO A 104 10.93 -4.39 3.31
CA PRO A 104 10.95 -5.43 4.35
C PRO A 104 9.59 -5.61 5.06
N ARG A 105 8.79 -4.55 5.18
CA ARG A 105 7.44 -4.63 5.75
C ARG A 105 6.47 -5.28 4.76
N LEU A 106 6.58 -4.97 3.47
CA LEU A 106 5.74 -5.58 2.43
C LEU A 106 5.99 -7.08 2.31
N PHE A 107 7.26 -7.54 2.38
CA PHE A 107 7.56 -8.97 2.38
C PHE A 107 7.11 -9.69 3.65
N ARG A 108 7.25 -9.08 4.83
CA ARG A 108 6.67 -9.66 6.05
C ARG A 108 5.16 -9.80 5.96
N LEU A 109 4.48 -8.79 5.44
CA LEU A 109 3.03 -8.82 5.20
C LEU A 109 2.64 -9.97 4.25
N ARG A 110 3.39 -10.17 3.17
CA ARG A 110 3.22 -11.31 2.25
C ARG A 110 3.33 -12.63 3.00
N ASP A 111 4.43 -12.83 3.71
CA ASP A 111 4.73 -14.08 4.41
C ASP A 111 3.66 -14.42 5.46
N GLU A 112 3.19 -13.42 6.20
CA GLU A 112 2.10 -13.55 7.16
C GLU A 112 0.81 -14.05 6.49
N LEU A 113 0.42 -13.49 5.34
CA LEU A 113 -0.81 -13.88 4.66
C LEU A 113 -0.70 -15.24 3.96
N GLU A 114 0.44 -15.53 3.35
CA GLU A 114 0.66 -16.84 2.72
C GLU A 114 0.69 -17.98 3.73
N ALA A 115 1.21 -17.75 4.93
CA ALA A 115 1.14 -18.70 6.03
C ALA A 115 -0.33 -19.00 6.41
N LEU A 116 -1.15 -17.95 6.56
CA LEU A 116 -2.59 -18.10 6.86
C LEU A 116 -3.36 -18.86 5.77
N LEU A 117 -2.97 -18.70 4.51
CA LEU A 117 -3.57 -19.43 3.39
C LEU A 117 -3.19 -20.92 3.41
N LYS A 118 -1.94 -21.24 3.74
CA LYS A 118 -1.44 -22.62 3.83
C LYS A 118 -2.04 -23.40 4.99
N GLU A 119 -2.32 -22.75 6.12
CA GLU A 119 -2.98 -23.40 7.27
C GLU A 119 -4.44 -23.80 6.99
N ARG A 120 -5.03 -23.27 5.91
CA ARG A 120 -6.43 -23.51 5.52
C ARG A 120 -6.59 -24.40 4.28
N ALA A 121 -5.48 -24.82 3.67
CA ALA A 121 -5.43 -25.68 2.47
C ALA A 121 -5.24 -27.15 2.86
#